data_AF-A0A317DU57-F1
#
_entry.id   AF-A0A317DU57-F1
#
_cell.length_a   1.000
_cell.length_b   1.000
_cell.length_c   1.000
_cell.angle_alpha   90.00
_cell.angle_beta   90.00
_cell.angle_gamma   90.00
#
_symmetry.space_group_name_H-M   'P 1'
#
loop_
_entity.id
_entity.type
_entity.pdbx_description
1 polymer ?
#
loop_
_entity_poly.entity_id
_entity_poly.type
_entity_poly.pdbx_seq_one_letter_code
_entity_poly.pdbx_strand_id
1 'polypeptide(L)'
;MKDTMTKTIEDKIARAPWMTEREVRAELANIPWLLERNPQDIATLRYREALEERKAHGRRREATIRVGSLMWETCDSYSYGCGGYFEGALVARVHKHANHGNVLKDVYTVEVLGIRYNERFSAVEDARKAATDLFSCPGN
;
A
#
# COMPACT_ATOMS: atom_id res chain seq x y z
N MET A 1 -17.17 -17.54 27.90
CA MET A 1 -15.82 -17.72 27.31
C MET A 1 -15.85 -17.94 25.79
N LYS A 2 -16.90 -17.52 25.05
CA LYS A 2 -16.92 -17.59 23.57
C LYS A 2 -16.56 -16.26 22.89
N ASP A 3 -16.69 -15.13 23.61
CA ASP A 3 -16.53 -13.79 23.04
C ASP A 3 -15.08 -13.37 22.68
N THR A 4 -14.06 -13.97 23.29
CA THR A 4 -12.67 -13.56 23.07
C THR A 4 -12.10 -14.05 21.72
N MET A 5 -12.56 -15.21 21.24
CA MET A 5 -12.11 -15.80 19.96
C MET A 5 -12.79 -15.14 18.75
N THR A 6 -14.07 -14.78 18.86
CA THR A 6 -14.80 -14.12 17.77
C THR A 6 -14.27 -12.70 17.53
N LYS A 7 -13.93 -11.98 18.60
CA LYS A 7 -13.33 -10.64 18.53
C LYS A 7 -11.95 -10.67 17.83
N THR A 8 -11.18 -11.74 18.04
CA THR A 8 -9.87 -11.91 17.41
C THR A 8 -9.93 -12.26 15.92
N ILE A 9 -10.97 -12.93 15.43
CA ILE A 9 -11.11 -13.23 14.00
C ILE A 9 -11.66 -12.03 13.22
N GLU A 10 -12.63 -11.29 13.75
CA GLU A 10 -13.11 -10.06 13.10
C GLU A 10 -12.00 -8.99 13.01
N ASP A 11 -11.15 -8.85 14.05
CA ASP A 11 -9.96 -7.99 14.00
C ASP A 11 -8.96 -8.45 12.92
N LYS A 12 -8.80 -9.77 12.75
CA LYS A 12 -7.96 -10.36 11.70
C LYS A 12 -8.53 -10.13 10.31
N ILE A 13 -9.86 -10.22 10.12
CA ILE A 13 -10.55 -9.88 8.87
C ILE A 13 -10.31 -8.41 8.55
N ALA A 14 -10.48 -7.50 9.52
CA ALA A 14 -10.22 -6.07 9.33
C ALA A 14 -8.74 -5.78 8.99
N ARG A 15 -7.80 -6.59 9.50
CA ARG A 15 -6.36 -6.49 9.21
C ARG A 15 -5.95 -7.16 7.89
N ALA A 16 -6.70 -8.13 7.37
CA ALA A 16 -6.33 -8.91 6.17
C ALA A 16 -5.93 -8.04 4.95
N PRO A 17 -6.63 -6.92 4.64
CA PRO A 17 -6.24 -6.03 3.54
C PRO A 17 -4.83 -5.41 3.69
N TRP A 18 -4.35 -5.32 4.93
CA TRP A 18 -3.12 -4.64 5.33
C TRP A 18 -1.94 -5.61 5.51
N MET A 19 -2.19 -6.91 5.38
CA MET A 19 -1.15 -7.93 5.52
C MET A 19 -0.21 -7.93 4.30
N THR A 20 1.07 -8.17 4.58
CA THR A 20 2.07 -8.46 3.56
C THR A 20 1.75 -9.79 2.87
N GLU A 21 2.27 -10.01 1.67
CA GLU A 21 2.07 -11.29 0.95
C GLU A 21 2.60 -12.49 1.75
N ARG A 22 3.70 -12.29 2.50
CA ARG A 22 4.26 -13.30 3.41
C ARG A 22 3.30 -13.63 4.55
N GLU A 23 2.70 -12.61 5.19
CA GLU A 23 1.70 -12.80 6.26
C GLU A 23 0.44 -13.48 5.72
N VAL A 24 -0.08 -13.05 4.57
CA VAL A 24 -1.26 -13.67 3.92
C VAL A 24 -1.01 -15.15 3.64
N ARG A 25 0.16 -15.50 3.10
CA ARG A 25 0.53 -16.90 2.83
C ARG A 25 0.61 -17.74 4.10
N ALA A 26 1.19 -17.19 5.17
CA ALA A 26 1.30 -17.88 6.46
C ALA A 26 -0.07 -18.09 7.12
N GLU A 27 -0.95 -17.09 7.07
CA GLU A 27 -2.30 -17.20 7.65
C GLU A 27 -3.18 -18.16 6.84
N LEU A 28 -3.11 -18.14 5.50
CA LEU A 28 -3.81 -19.12 4.65
C LEU A 28 -3.40 -20.56 4.94
N ALA A 29 -2.12 -20.80 5.25
CA ALA A 29 -1.64 -22.13 5.62
C ALA A 29 -2.19 -22.64 6.97
N ASN A 30 -2.61 -21.73 7.87
CA ASN A 30 -3.18 -22.07 9.17
C ASN A 30 -4.70 -22.32 9.12
N ILE A 31 -5.40 -21.80 8.10
CA ILE A 31 -6.86 -21.93 7.96
C ILE A 31 -7.34 -23.41 7.96
N PRO A 32 -6.71 -24.36 7.24
CA PRO A 32 -7.15 -25.75 7.22
C PRO A 32 -7.22 -26.36 8.63
N TRP A 33 -6.22 -26.10 9.46
CA TRP A 33 -6.17 -26.60 10.84
C TRP A 33 -7.26 -25.99 11.74
N LEU A 34 -7.63 -24.73 11.51
CA LEU A 34 -8.76 -24.09 12.21
C LEU A 34 -10.10 -24.72 11.79
N LEU A 35 -10.28 -25.00 10.51
CA LEU A 35 -11.48 -25.63 9.97
C LEU A 35 -11.58 -27.12 10.32
N GLU A 36 -10.47 -27.84 10.54
CA GLU A 36 -10.50 -29.23 11.05
C GLU A 36 -11.16 -29.31 12.43
N ARG A 37 -10.92 -28.32 13.28
CA ARG A 37 -11.50 -28.26 14.64
C ARG A 37 -12.96 -27.82 14.65
N ASN A 38 -13.34 -26.97 13.69
CA ASN A 38 -14.73 -26.53 13.52
C ASN A 38 -15.02 -26.24 12.04
N PRO A 39 -15.51 -27.25 11.28
CA PRO A 39 -15.69 -27.12 9.83
C PRO A 39 -16.72 -26.09 9.40
N GLN A 40 -17.65 -25.73 10.30
CA GLN A 40 -18.73 -24.76 10.02
C GLN A 40 -18.48 -23.41 10.69
N ASP A 41 -17.24 -23.10 11.07
CA ASP A 41 -16.91 -21.79 11.63
C ASP A 41 -16.97 -20.70 10.55
N ILE A 42 -18.12 -20.02 10.51
CA ILE A 42 -18.42 -18.92 9.59
C ILE A 42 -17.34 -17.81 9.69
N ALA A 43 -16.81 -17.54 10.88
CA ALA A 43 -15.80 -16.48 11.05
C ALA A 43 -14.48 -16.87 10.37
N THR A 44 -14.04 -18.11 10.54
CA THR A 44 -12.83 -18.65 9.88
C THR A 44 -13.01 -18.70 8.36
N LEU A 45 -14.20 -19.05 7.87
CA LEU A 45 -14.49 -19.04 6.43
C LEU A 45 -14.44 -17.61 5.84
N ARG A 46 -15.04 -16.62 6.51
CA ARG A 46 -14.96 -15.21 6.12
C ARG A 46 -13.53 -14.68 6.13
N TYR A 47 -12.72 -15.11 7.09
CA TYR A 47 -11.31 -14.75 7.14
C TYR A 47 -10.51 -15.34 5.98
N ARG A 48 -10.76 -16.60 5.61
CA ARG A 48 -10.17 -17.21 4.40
C ARG A 48 -10.51 -16.41 3.14
N GLU A 49 -11.77 -16.01 2.99
CA GLU A 49 -12.23 -15.20 1.86
C GLU A 49 -11.49 -13.86 1.79
N ALA A 50 -11.38 -13.14 2.91
CA ALA A 50 -10.65 -11.87 2.96
C ALA A 50 -9.16 -12.00 2.59
N LEU A 51 -8.51 -13.11 2.98
CA LEU A 51 -7.11 -13.40 2.63
C LEU A 51 -6.94 -13.75 1.14
N GLU A 52 -7.85 -14.56 0.57
CA GLU A 52 -7.83 -14.88 -0.87
C GLU A 52 -8.18 -13.65 -1.72
N GLU A 53 -9.11 -12.78 -1.28
CA GLU A 53 -9.40 -11.50 -1.92
C GLU A 53 -8.15 -10.60 -1.94
N ARG A 54 -7.46 -10.49 -0.80
CA ARG A 54 -6.17 -9.76 -0.72
C ARG A 54 -5.09 -10.34 -1.63
N LYS A 55 -5.06 -11.66 -1.80
CA LYS A 55 -4.11 -12.36 -2.68
C LYS A 55 -4.46 -12.16 -4.16
N ALA A 56 -5.74 -12.21 -4.50
CA ALA A 56 -6.24 -12.03 -5.87
C ALA A 56 -6.10 -10.59 -6.38
N HIS A 57 -6.34 -9.60 -5.51
CA HIS A 57 -6.29 -8.19 -5.89
C HIS A 57 -4.92 -7.52 -5.74
N GLY A 58 -3.87 -8.25 -5.32
CA GLY A 58 -2.53 -7.67 -5.13
C GLY A 58 -2.49 -6.61 -4.02
N ARG A 59 -1.36 -5.88 -3.87
CA ARG A 59 -1.23 -4.82 -2.84
C ARG A 59 -2.44 -3.89 -2.96
N ARG A 60 -3.11 -3.70 -1.81
CA ARG A 60 -4.09 -2.68 -1.44
C ARG A 60 -4.44 -1.71 -2.60
N ARG A 61 -5.74 -1.53 -2.87
CA ARG A 61 -6.23 -0.19 -3.24
C ARG A 61 -5.87 0.73 -2.08
N GLU A 62 -4.62 1.18 -2.03
CA GLU A 62 -4.16 2.22 -1.11
C GLU A 62 -5.14 3.38 -1.29
N ALA A 63 -5.40 4.12 -0.23
CA ALA A 63 -6.19 5.32 -0.37
C ALA A 63 -5.49 6.17 -1.44
N THR A 64 -6.05 6.21 -2.65
CA THR A 64 -5.41 6.88 -3.76
C THR A 64 -5.92 8.30 -3.79
N ILE A 65 -5.01 9.25 -3.94
CA ILE A 65 -5.34 10.67 -4.03
C ILE A 65 -5.11 11.07 -5.47
N ARG A 66 -6.11 11.71 -6.07
CA ARG A 66 -5.95 12.28 -7.41
C ARG A 66 -5.17 13.58 -7.32
N VAL A 67 -4.07 13.68 -8.05
CA VAL A 67 -3.30 14.91 -8.25
C VAL A 67 -3.16 15.10 -9.75
N GLY A 68 -3.81 16.14 -10.28
CA GLY A 68 -3.93 16.35 -11.72
C GLY A 68 -4.42 15.10 -12.47
N SER A 69 -3.66 14.65 -13.46
CA SER A 69 -3.98 13.47 -14.30
C SER A 69 -3.69 12.14 -13.60
N LEU A 70 -2.85 12.11 -12.57
CA LEU A 70 -2.35 10.90 -11.93
C LEU A 70 -3.14 10.53 -10.66
N MET A 71 -3.29 9.22 -10.46
CA MET A 71 -3.76 8.64 -9.19
C MET A 71 -2.55 8.23 -8.35
N TRP A 72 -2.41 8.78 -7.16
CA TRP A 72 -1.25 8.56 -6.30
C TRP A 72 -1.58 7.68 -5.11
N GLU A 73 -0.73 6.72 -4.82
CA GLU A 73 -0.68 5.99 -3.56
C GLU A 73 -0.46 6.92 -2.36
N THR A 74 -1.17 6.70 -1.25
CA THR A 74 -0.81 7.32 0.03
C THR A 74 0.53 6.79 0.50
N CYS A 75 1.53 7.67 0.56
CA CYS A 75 2.83 7.34 1.10
C CYS A 75 2.67 7.17 2.61
N ASP A 76 2.93 5.98 3.13
CA ASP A 76 3.00 5.79 4.57
C ASP A 76 4.36 6.34 5.07
N SER A 77 4.46 6.70 6.35
CA SER A 77 5.68 7.30 6.91
C SER A 77 6.90 6.36 6.89
N TYR A 78 6.67 5.06 6.63
CA TYR A 78 7.66 3.98 6.60
C TYR A 78 7.99 3.48 5.19
N SER A 79 7.22 3.89 4.17
CA SER A 79 7.39 3.45 2.80
C SER A 79 8.46 4.31 2.13
N TYR A 80 9.47 3.63 1.58
CA TYR A 80 10.56 4.27 0.85
C TYR A 80 10.11 5.00 -0.42
N GLY A 81 8.84 4.82 -0.82
CA GLY A 81 8.21 5.59 -1.88
C GLY A 81 6.72 5.32 -2.02
N CYS A 82 6.10 6.03 -2.96
CA CYS A 82 4.69 5.90 -3.35
C CYS A 82 4.55 6.08 -4.87
N GLY A 83 3.71 5.26 -5.49
CA GLY A 83 3.47 5.21 -6.93
C GLY A 83 2.40 6.18 -7.41
N GLY A 84 2.61 6.71 -8.61
CA GLY A 84 1.65 7.49 -9.39
C GLY A 84 1.23 6.72 -10.64
N TYR A 85 -0.08 6.63 -10.87
CA TYR A 85 -0.69 5.80 -11.89
C TYR A 85 -1.51 6.62 -12.90
N PHE A 86 -1.41 6.25 -14.16
CA PHE A 86 -2.26 6.74 -15.24
C PHE A 86 -2.96 5.56 -15.90
N GLU A 87 -4.30 5.56 -15.93
CA GLU A 87 -5.11 4.47 -16.49
C GLU A 87 -4.74 3.07 -15.97
N GLY A 88 -4.29 2.98 -14.71
CA GLY A 88 -3.89 1.72 -14.06
C GLY A 88 -2.43 1.30 -14.30
N ALA A 89 -1.68 2.02 -15.13
CA ALA A 89 -0.24 1.80 -15.32
C ALA A 89 0.58 2.69 -14.37
N LEU A 90 1.63 2.12 -13.76
CA LEU A 90 2.58 2.88 -12.95
C LEU A 90 3.45 3.75 -13.84
N VAL A 91 3.34 5.07 -13.73
CA VAL A 91 4.06 6.04 -14.58
C VAL A 91 4.96 6.97 -13.79
N ALA A 92 4.80 7.06 -12.46
CA ALA A 92 5.64 7.89 -11.61
C ALA A 92 5.88 7.24 -10.23
N ARG A 93 6.96 7.66 -9.56
CA ARG A 93 7.26 7.32 -8.16
C ARG A 93 7.82 8.52 -7.43
N VAL A 94 7.38 8.72 -6.19
CA VAL A 94 8.06 9.61 -5.24
C VAL A 94 8.89 8.73 -4.32
N HIS A 95 10.17 9.06 -4.15
CA HIS A 95 11.11 8.38 -3.26
C HIS A 95 11.41 9.25 -2.06
N LYS A 96 11.29 8.70 -0.85
CA LYS A 96 11.61 9.39 0.41
C LYS A 96 13.06 9.09 0.82
N HIS A 97 13.83 10.13 1.12
CA HIS A 97 15.19 10.05 1.64
C HIS A 97 15.25 10.63 3.04
N ALA A 98 15.90 9.91 3.95
CA ALA A 98 16.24 10.44 5.26
C ALA A 98 17.45 11.36 5.11
N ASN A 99 17.33 12.62 5.51
CA ASN A 99 18.47 13.51 5.62
C ASN A 99 19.04 13.39 7.04
N HIS A 100 20.21 12.77 7.20
CA HIS A 100 20.87 12.56 8.51
C HIS A 100 21.44 13.85 9.14
N GLY A 101 21.04 15.03 8.65
CA GLY A 101 21.40 16.31 9.25
C GLY A 101 20.55 16.63 10.48
N ASN A 102 21.09 17.43 11.41
CA ASN A 102 20.45 17.87 12.67
C ASN A 102 19.08 18.58 12.52
N VAL A 103 18.58 18.74 11.30
CA VAL A 103 17.22 19.17 10.99
C VAL A 103 16.58 18.02 10.21
N LEU A 104 15.85 17.14 10.91
CA LEU A 104 15.11 16.00 10.35
C LEU A 104 14.05 16.46 9.35
N LYS A 105 14.46 16.85 8.15
CA LYS A 105 13.56 17.12 7.04
C LYS A 105 13.59 15.93 6.12
N ASP A 106 12.42 15.33 5.93
CA ASP A 106 12.19 14.36 4.87
C ASP A 106 12.49 15.04 3.53
N VAL A 107 13.29 14.38 2.70
CA VAL A 107 13.64 14.86 1.36
C VAL A 107 13.04 13.90 0.35
N TYR A 108 12.22 14.41 -0.56
CA TYR A 108 11.58 13.62 -1.59
C TYR A 108 12.24 13.89 -2.95
N THR A 109 12.42 12.84 -3.76
CA THR A 109 12.82 12.93 -5.17
C THR A 109 11.81 12.20 -6.03
N VAL A 110 11.68 12.55 -7.31
CA VAL A 110 10.68 11.94 -8.19
C VAL A 110 11.31 11.16 -9.33
N GLU A 111 10.59 10.16 -9.80
CA GLU A 111 10.87 9.39 -11.00
C GLU A 111 9.60 9.39 -11.86
N VAL A 112 9.72 9.71 -13.14
CA VAL A 112 8.59 9.77 -14.08
C VAL A 112 9.00 9.03 -15.35
N LEU A 113 8.21 8.06 -15.79
CA LEU A 113 8.46 7.23 -16.97
C LEU A 113 9.87 6.60 -16.97
N GLY A 114 10.37 6.23 -15.80
CA GLY A 114 11.71 5.65 -15.61
C GLY A 114 12.86 6.67 -15.58
N ILE A 115 12.58 7.97 -15.72
CA ILE A 115 13.57 9.05 -15.62
C ILE A 115 13.55 9.61 -14.21
N ARG A 116 14.70 9.61 -13.53
CA ARG A 116 14.85 10.18 -12.19
C ARG A 116 15.21 11.66 -12.25
N TYR A 117 14.46 12.46 -11.51
CA TYR A 117 14.71 13.90 -11.37
C TYR A 117 15.39 14.16 -10.02
N ASN A 118 16.52 14.89 -10.07
CA ASN A 118 17.35 15.17 -8.88
C ASN A 118 16.84 16.35 -8.04
N GLU A 119 15.73 16.98 -8.46
CA GLU A 119 15.06 17.99 -7.66
C GLU A 119 14.59 17.40 -6.33
N ARG A 120 14.74 18.19 -5.27
CA ARG A 120 14.49 17.78 -3.89
C ARG A 120 13.34 18.58 -3.33
N PHE A 121 12.33 17.89 -2.83
CA PHE A 121 11.14 18.47 -2.23
C PHE A 121 11.13 18.21 -0.73
N SER A 122 10.66 19.17 0.06
CA SER A 122 10.48 19.01 1.52
C SER A 122 9.11 18.47 1.90
N ALA A 123 8.17 18.44 0.96
CA ALA A 123 6.82 17.93 1.14
C ALA A 123 6.48 16.92 0.04
N VAL A 124 5.71 15.90 0.38
CA VAL A 124 5.34 14.84 -0.55
C VAL A 124 4.30 15.32 -1.57
N GLU A 125 3.46 16.26 -1.18
CA GLU A 125 2.47 16.92 -2.03
C GLU A 125 3.15 17.68 -3.19
N ASP A 126 4.23 18.41 -2.89
CA ASP A 126 5.00 19.14 -3.90
C ASP A 126 5.66 18.18 -4.89
N ALA A 127 6.23 17.07 -4.38
CA ALA A 127 6.82 16.04 -5.22
C ALA A 127 5.77 15.38 -6.15
N ARG A 128 4.58 15.04 -5.63
CA ARG A 128 3.48 14.49 -6.45
C ARG A 128 3.04 15.47 -7.53
N LYS A 129 2.92 16.75 -7.19
CA LYS A 129 2.55 17.79 -8.14
C LYS A 129 3.59 17.93 -9.24
N ALA A 130 4.87 18.05 -8.88
CA ALA A 130 5.97 18.11 -9.85
C ALA A 130 6.01 16.89 -10.78
N ALA A 131 5.84 15.68 -10.25
CA ALA A 131 5.79 14.47 -11.05
C ALA A 131 4.58 14.42 -11.99
N THR A 132 3.43 14.95 -11.55
CA THR A 132 2.22 15.05 -12.37
C THR A 132 2.40 16.06 -13.51
N ASP A 133 3.04 17.20 -13.22
CA ASP A 133 3.34 18.23 -14.21
C ASP A 133 4.34 17.71 -15.25
N LEU A 134 5.40 17.04 -14.81
CA LEU A 134 6.40 16.38 -15.70
C LEU A 134 5.77 15.30 -16.58
N PHE A 135 4.81 14.53 -16.06
CA PHE A 135 4.09 13.53 -16.84
C PHE A 135 3.15 14.18 -17.88
N SER A 136 2.49 15.28 -17.51
CA SER A 136 1.50 15.95 -18.35
C SER A 136 2.12 16.86 -19.42
N CYS A 137 3.36 17.32 -19.20
CA CYS A 137 4.16 18.08 -20.15
C CYS A 137 5.47 17.32 -20.48
N PRO A 138 5.41 16.22 -21.25
CA PRO A 138 6.59 15.52 -21.70
C PRO A 138 7.29 16.35 -22.80
N GLY A 139 8.01 17.40 -22.40
CA GLY A 139 8.85 18.18 -23.31
C GLY A 139 8.88 19.67 -22.99
N ASN A 140 10.05 20.11 -22.51
CA ASN A 140 10.76 21.20 -23.17
C ASN A 140 12.19 20.72 -23.45
#